data_AF-A0A3P9DF37-F1
#
_entry.id   AF-A0A3P9DF37-F1
#
_cell.length_a   1.000
_cell.length_b   1.000
_cell.length_c   1.000
_cell.angle_alpha   90.00
_cell.angle_beta   90.00
_cell.angle_gamma   90.00
#
_symmetry.space_group_name_H-M   'P 1'
#
loop_
_entity.id
_entity.type
_entity.pdbx_description
1 polymer ?
#
loop_
_entity_poly.entity_id
_entity_poly.type
_entity_poly.pdbx_seq_one_letter_code
_entity_poly.pdbx_strand_id
1 'polypeptide(L)'
;MSTGKQQDSGAATPLYVYESKVHCANMMLCLEDQRRQGILCDVTVLVEGRELRAHRAVLAACSHYFLQTLLRHSWSPGDAELIISLPDKVKEHHEST
;
A
#
# COMPACT_ATOMS: atom_id res chain seq x y z
N MET A 1 17.57 -15.58 -60.86
CA MET A 1 18.18 -15.37 -59.53
C MET A 1 17.70 -14.02 -59.04
N SER A 2 16.47 -13.95 -58.51
CA SER A 2 15.83 -12.69 -58.16
C SER A 2 16.17 -12.32 -56.71
N THR A 3 16.72 -11.13 -56.57
CA THR A 3 16.92 -10.42 -55.32
C THR A 3 15.58 -10.08 -54.67
N GLY A 4 15.44 -10.36 -53.37
CA GLY A 4 14.28 -9.96 -52.56
C GLY A 4 14.77 -9.49 -51.20
N LYS A 5 14.64 -8.18 -50.94
CA LYS A 5 15.15 -7.48 -49.77
C LYS A 5 14.49 -7.96 -48.47
N GLN A 6 15.31 -8.24 -47.45
CA GLN A 6 14.88 -8.23 -46.05
C GLN A 6 14.54 -6.78 -45.68
N GLN A 7 13.27 -6.50 -45.43
CA GLN A 7 12.80 -5.29 -44.78
C GLN A 7 12.15 -5.72 -43.47
N ASP A 8 12.95 -5.77 -42.40
CA ASP A 8 12.43 -5.66 -41.05
C ASP A 8 12.75 -4.25 -40.56
N SER A 9 11.79 -3.34 -40.73
CA SER A 9 11.87 -1.97 -40.24
C SER A 9 10.85 -1.77 -39.12
N GLY A 10 11.03 -2.52 -38.03
CA GLY A 10 10.45 -2.17 -36.73
C GLY A 10 11.31 -1.09 -36.08
N ALA A 11 11.07 0.18 -36.42
CA ALA A 11 11.71 1.29 -35.70
C ALA A 11 11.23 1.26 -34.24
N ALA A 12 12.05 0.73 -33.34
CA ALA A 12 11.78 0.75 -31.91
C ALA A 12 11.69 2.22 -31.47
N THR A 13 10.49 2.64 -31.08
CA THR A 13 10.28 3.95 -30.47
C THR A 13 11.19 4.04 -29.24
N PRO A 14 12.05 5.06 -29.13
CA PRO A 14 12.91 5.18 -27.97
C PRO A 14 12.03 5.35 -26.73
N LEU A 15 12.08 4.37 -25.83
CA LEU A 15 11.37 4.41 -24.57
C LEU A 15 12.15 5.31 -23.61
N TYR A 16 11.63 6.49 -23.30
CA TYR A 16 12.20 7.33 -22.25
C TYR A 16 11.63 6.91 -20.89
N VAL A 17 12.47 6.37 -20.02
CA VAL A 17 12.10 6.05 -18.64
C VAL A 17 12.50 7.24 -17.77
N TYR A 18 11.50 7.88 -17.16
CA TYR A 18 11.72 8.91 -16.16
C TYR A 18 11.62 8.33 -14.76
N GLU A 19 12.67 8.52 -13.96
CA GLU A 19 12.71 8.12 -12.55
C GLU A 19 12.92 9.36 -11.68
N SER A 20 12.01 9.58 -10.73
CA SER A 20 12.14 10.65 -9.74
C SER A 20 12.57 10.10 -8.39
N LYS A 21 13.74 10.54 -7.92
CA LYS A 21 14.29 10.14 -6.61
C LYS A 21 13.49 10.62 -5.39
N VAL A 22 12.60 11.60 -5.58
CA VAL A 22 11.83 12.24 -4.48
C VAL A 22 10.33 11.89 -4.52
N HIS A 23 9.88 11.17 -5.53
CA HIS A 23 8.45 10.91 -5.73
C HIS A 23 7.83 10.17 -4.54
N CYS A 24 8.47 9.09 -4.07
CA CYS A 24 7.96 8.31 -2.94
C CYS A 24 7.87 9.14 -1.65
N ALA A 25 8.88 9.97 -1.38
CA ALA A 25 8.87 10.85 -0.21
C ALA A 25 7.70 11.84 -0.27
N ASN A 26 7.50 12.48 -1.43
CA ASN A 26 6.39 13.42 -1.62
C ASN A 26 5.03 12.73 -1.50
N MET A 27 4.87 11.52 -2.06
CA MET A 27 3.63 10.76 -1.90
C MET A 27 3.34 10.44 -0.43
N MET A 28 4.35 10.00 0.34
CA MET A 28 4.17 9.71 1.76
C MET A 28 3.83 10.96 2.58
N LEU A 29 4.41 12.12 2.25
CA LEU A 29 4.05 13.40 2.88
C LEU A 29 2.59 13.79 2.61
N CYS A 30 2.13 13.64 1.37
CA CYS A 30 0.73 13.89 1.02
C CYS A 30 -0.23 12.92 1.73
N LEU A 31 0.11 11.63 1.80
CA LEU A 31 -0.71 10.63 2.50
C LEU A 31 -0.79 10.89 4.00
N GLU A 32 0.29 11.34 4.63
CA GLU A 32 0.29 11.75 6.04
C GLU A 32 -0.60 12.97 6.27
N ASP A 33 -0.54 13.99 5.41
CA ASP A 33 -1.41 15.16 5.52
C ASP A 33 -2.89 14.79 5.36
N GLN A 34 -3.22 13.93 4.38
CA GLN A 34 -4.57 13.38 4.23
C GLN A 34 -5.02 12.63 5.48
N ARG A 35 -4.14 11.82 6.09
CA ARG A 35 -4.43 11.10 7.34
C ARG A 35 -4.76 12.05 8.48
N ARG A 36 -3.96 13.12 8.65
CA ARG A 36 -4.19 14.15 9.69
C ARG A 36 -5.52 14.87 9.52
N GLN A 37 -5.98 15.03 8.28
CA GLN A 37 -7.27 15.63 7.94
C GLN A 37 -8.43 14.63 7.90
N GLY A 38 -8.17 13.33 8.06
CA GLY A 38 -9.17 12.27 7.96
C GLY A 38 -9.68 11.99 6.54
N ILE A 39 -8.99 12.50 5.52
CA ILE A 39 -9.36 12.37 4.11
C ILE A 39 -9.03 10.96 3.61
N LEU A 40 -10.02 10.31 3.00
CA LEU A 40 -9.94 8.95 2.45
C LEU A 40 -9.54 7.86 3.47
N CYS A 41 -9.54 8.17 4.78
CA CYS A 41 -9.31 7.15 5.79
C CYS A 41 -10.52 6.21 5.83
N ASP A 42 -10.28 4.93 5.56
CA ASP A 42 -11.29 3.89 5.36
C ASP A 42 -11.15 2.74 6.36
N VAL A 43 -10.29 2.93 7.37
CA VAL A 43 -10.10 2.01 8.50
C VAL A 43 -9.73 2.79 9.76
N THR A 44 -10.17 2.28 10.91
CA THR A 44 -9.80 2.76 12.24
C THR A 44 -9.01 1.68 12.96
N VAL A 45 -7.84 2.01 13.47
CA VAL A 45 -7.00 1.10 14.27
C VAL A 45 -7.18 1.47 15.73
N LEU A 46 -7.66 0.52 16.54
CA LEU A 46 -7.81 0.67 17.98
C LEU A 46 -6.56 0.14 18.68
N VAL A 47 -5.86 0.99 19.42
CA VAL A 47 -4.62 0.66 20.15
C VAL A 47 -4.71 1.21 21.56
N GLU A 48 -4.65 0.35 22.57
CA GLU A 48 -4.71 0.76 23.99
C GLU A 48 -5.88 1.73 24.29
N GLY A 49 -7.04 1.47 23.67
CA GLY A 49 -8.25 2.31 23.82
C GLY A 49 -8.25 3.61 23.02
N ARG A 50 -7.27 3.84 22.14
CA ARG A 50 -7.19 5.02 21.25
C ARG A 50 -7.50 4.63 19.81
N GLU A 51 -8.33 5.44 19.15
CA GLU A 51 -8.72 5.26 17.76
C GLU A 51 -7.81 6.05 16.81
N LEU A 52 -7.29 5.38 15.80
CA LEU A 52 -6.41 5.95 14.79
C LEU A 52 -6.99 5.70 13.40
N ARG A 53 -7.53 6.75 12.78
CA ARG A 53 -7.99 6.73 11.38
C ARG A 53 -6.80 6.60 10.44
N ALA A 54 -6.87 5.69 9.48
CA ALA A 54 -5.79 5.38 8.54
C ALA A 54 -6.32 4.93 7.17
N HIS A 55 -5.39 4.74 6.22
CA HIS A 55 -5.67 4.22 4.89
C HIS A 55 -5.32 2.73 4.82
N ARG A 56 -6.30 1.89 4.42
CA ARG A 56 -6.08 0.44 4.26
C ARG A 56 -4.92 0.14 3.31
N ALA A 57 -4.83 0.87 2.20
CA ALA A 57 -3.77 0.68 1.20
C ALA A 57 -2.37 0.92 1.77
N VAL A 58 -2.20 1.96 2.59
CA VAL A 58 -0.91 2.30 3.21
C VAL A 58 -0.54 1.23 4.25
N LEU A 59 -1.47 0.86 5.13
CA LEU A 59 -1.23 -0.20 6.12
C LEU A 59 -0.85 -1.53 5.46
N ALA A 60 -1.57 -1.91 4.39
CA ALA A 60 -1.32 -3.14 3.64
C ALA A 60 0.04 -3.13 2.92
N ALA A 61 0.44 -1.99 2.34
CA ALA A 61 1.72 -1.86 1.65
C ALA A 61 2.93 -1.91 2.60
N CYS A 62 2.78 -1.38 3.83
CA CYS A 62 3.88 -1.25 4.77
C CYS A 62 3.98 -2.40 5.80
N SER A 63 2.97 -3.27 5.91
CA SER A 63 2.95 -4.33 6.92
C SER A 63 2.19 -5.57 6.48
N HIS A 64 2.89 -6.71 6.50
CA HIS A 64 2.29 -7.99 6.15
C HIS A 64 1.17 -8.40 7.12
N TYR A 65 1.27 -8.04 8.41
CA TYR A 65 0.22 -8.28 9.39
C TYR A 65 -1.08 -7.56 9.01
N PHE A 66 -0.99 -6.28 8.66
CA PHE A 66 -2.16 -5.50 8.26
C PHE A 66 -2.70 -6.00 6.92
N LEU A 67 -1.85 -6.35 5.96
CA LEU A 67 -2.28 -6.94 4.70
C LEU A 67 -3.13 -8.21 4.93
N GLN A 68 -2.62 -9.18 5.69
CA GLN A 68 -3.37 -10.42 5.98
C GLN A 68 -4.67 -10.16 6.74
N THR A 69 -4.63 -9.25 7.71
CA THR A 69 -5.82 -8.86 8.48
C THR A 69 -6.88 -8.24 7.57
N LEU A 70 -6.50 -7.27 6.72
CA LEU A 70 -7.39 -6.58 5.80
C LEU A 70 -8.00 -7.51 4.73
N LEU A 71 -7.26 -8.54 4.31
CA LEU A 71 -7.77 -9.58 3.40
C LEU A 71 -8.80 -10.49 4.08
N ARG A 72 -8.58 -10.85 5.35
CA ARG A 72 -9.54 -11.65 6.14
C ARG A 72 -10.83 -10.89 6.44
N HIS A 73 -10.74 -9.59 6.61
CA HIS A 73 -11.88 -8.70 6.83
C HIS A 73 -12.52 -8.20 5.53
N SER A 74 -12.34 -8.91 4.41
CA SER A 74 -12.90 -8.52 3.11
C SER A 74 -14.45 -8.47 3.16
N TRP A 75 -14.95 -7.25 3.34
CA TRP A 75 -16.25 -6.73 2.90
C TRP A 75 -17.49 -7.44 3.48
N SER A 76 -17.93 -7.00 4.66
CA SER A 76 -19.37 -7.03 4.97
C SER A 76 -20.02 -5.82 4.30
N PRO A 77 -20.91 -6.01 3.31
CA PRO A 77 -21.60 -4.90 2.66
C PRO A 77 -22.66 -4.36 3.60
N GLY A 78 -22.38 -3.21 4.20
CA GLY A 78 -23.32 -2.50 5.08
C GLY A 78 -22.59 -1.62 6.09
N ASP A 79 -21.99 -0.52 5.61
CA ASP A 79 -21.66 0.74 6.29
C ASP A 79 -21.02 0.74 7.70
N ALA A 80 -20.65 -0.42 8.24
CA ALA A 80 -19.92 -0.49 9.50
C ALA A 80 -18.47 -0.10 9.24
N GLU A 81 -18.03 0.98 9.90
CA GLU A 81 -16.64 1.39 9.94
C GLU A 81 -15.73 0.19 10.28
N LEU A 82 -14.72 -0.07 9.44
CA LEU A 82 -13.79 -1.17 9.68
C LEU A 82 -12.86 -0.79 10.84
N ILE A 83 -13.02 -1.47 11.97
CA ILE A 83 -12.16 -1.29 13.15
C ILE A 83 -11.23 -2.50 13.32
N ILE A 84 -9.93 -2.26 13.38
CA ILE A 84 -8.90 -3.26 13.66
C ILE A 84 -8.33 -3.02 15.06
N SER A 85 -8.56 -3.95 15.98
CA SER A 85 -7.96 -3.88 17.33
C SER A 85 -6.58 -4.51 17.35
N LEU A 86 -5.57 -3.77 17.79
CA LEU A 86 -4.23 -4.31 18.02
C LEU A 86 -4.16 -4.98 19.40
N PRO A 87 -3.42 -6.09 19.53
CA PRO A 87 -3.21 -6.73 20.82
C PRO A 87 -2.34 -5.87 21.74
N ASP A 88 -2.62 -5.91 23.05
CA ASP A 88 -1.82 -5.26 24.09
C ASP A 88 -0.44 -5.93 24.20
N LYS A 89 0.53 -5.42 23.45
CA LYS A 89 1.94 -5.86 23.37
C LYS A 89 2.11 -7.32 22.89
N VAL A 90 2.86 -7.48 21.80
CA VAL A 90 3.40 -8.79 21.44
C VAL A 90 4.37 -9.20 22.55
N LYS A 91 4.06 -10.26 23.29
CA LYS A 91 5.07 -10.92 24.13
C LYS A 91 6.11 -11.45 23.15
N GLU A 92 7.24 -10.76 23.01
CA GLU A 92 8.38 -11.35 22.33
C GLU A 92 8.74 -12.62 23.10
N HIS A 93 8.43 -13.77 22.51
CA HIS A 93 9.05 -15.01 22.91
C HIS A 93 10.50 -14.88 22.48
N HIS A 94 11.34 -14.40 23.42
CA HIS A 94 12.78 -14.55 23.34
C HIS A 94 13.06 -16.05 23.43
N GLU A 95 12.94 -16.75 22.32
CA GLU A 95 13.41 -18.13 22.23
C GLU A 95 14.93 -18.08 22.24
N SER A 96 15.46 -18.20 23.46
CA SER A 96 16.87 -18.50 23.67
C SER A 96 17.07 -19.95 23.27
N THR A 97 17.82 -20.18 22.20
CA THR A 97 18.65 -21.38 22.00
C THR A 97 19.84 -20.99 21.13
#